data_AF-A0A644YVC2-F1
#
_entry.id   AF-A0A644YVC2-F1
#
_cell.length_a   1.000
_cell.length_b   1.000
_cell.length_c   1.000
_cell.angle_alpha   90.00
_cell.angle_beta   90.00
_cell.angle_gamma   90.00
#
_symmetry.space_group_name_H-M   'P 1'
#
loop_
_entity.id
_entity.type
_entity.pdbx_description
1 polymer ?
#
loop_
_entity_poly.entity_id
_entity_poly.type
_entity_poly.pdbx_seq_one_letter_code
_entity_poly.pdbx_strand_id
1 'polypeptide(L)'
;MKKNILAVLLVITVSTFAAFAVVTDSGTLNVATAVQGVNLIGVFATGTAAPTGNAAANWTGSYTAPTVNSATETAVGVVHTRSNNRTGYSVTMAAGPLSSTGTTTVYLGYVAKAYDGATLSGTSTYDATGTTTSGTAATIISTGNLNGITTTSRDIKIEIPNYATALEGSYTGTITFNYTSNN
;
A
#
# COMPACT_ATOMS: atom_id res chain seq x y z
N MET A 1 -18.69 -38.08 90.25
CA MET A 1 -19.22 -38.50 88.93
C MET A 1 -20.10 -37.39 88.37
N LYS A 2 -19.81 -36.94 87.13
CA LYS A 2 -20.71 -36.22 86.19
C LYS A 2 -21.10 -34.81 86.69
N LYS A 3 -20.79 -33.67 86.05
CA LYS A 3 -21.17 -33.26 84.69
C LYS A 3 -20.53 -31.90 84.30
N ASN A 4 -19.21 -31.80 84.08
CA ASN A 4 -18.61 -30.57 83.47
C ASN A 4 -18.08 -30.79 82.05
N ILE A 5 -18.38 -31.96 81.46
CA ILE A 5 -18.02 -32.28 80.07
C ILE A 5 -18.91 -31.51 79.07
N LEU A 6 -20.12 -31.09 79.44
CA LEU A 6 -21.01 -30.36 78.53
C LEU A 6 -20.56 -28.92 78.25
N ALA A 7 -19.91 -28.25 79.22
CA ALA A 7 -19.49 -26.86 79.06
C ALA A 7 -18.21 -26.73 78.20
N VAL A 8 -17.29 -27.69 78.31
CA VAL A 8 -16.05 -27.71 77.50
C VAL A 8 -16.36 -28.12 76.05
N LEU A 9 -17.35 -29.00 75.84
CA LEU A 9 -17.79 -29.39 74.50
C LEU A 9 -18.48 -28.25 73.74
N LEU A 10 -19.17 -27.33 74.45
CA LEU A 10 -19.87 -26.19 73.84
C LEU A 10 -18.92 -25.04 73.47
N VAL A 11 -17.79 -24.89 74.15
CA VAL A 11 -16.80 -23.84 73.85
C VAL A 11 -15.89 -24.25 72.69
N ILE A 12 -15.65 -25.54 72.49
CA ILE A 12 -14.80 -26.05 71.39
C ILE A 12 -15.56 -26.13 70.05
N THR A 13 -16.89 -26.26 70.06
CA THR A 13 -17.71 -26.28 68.83
C THR A 13 -17.99 -24.90 68.23
N VAL A 14 -17.69 -23.80 68.94
CA VAL A 14 -17.83 -22.43 68.41
C VAL A 14 -16.53 -21.95 67.72
N SER A 15 -15.40 -22.64 67.92
CA SER A 15 -14.12 -22.33 67.27
C SER A 15 -13.88 -23.01 65.91
N THR A 16 -14.83 -23.81 65.42
CA THR A 16 -14.66 -24.58 64.17
C THR A 16 -15.27 -23.84 62.97
N PHE A 17 -14.38 -23.20 62.20
CA PHE A 17 -14.49 -22.89 60.77
C PHE A 17 -15.51 -21.82 60.33
N ALA A 18 -15.24 -20.55 60.64
CA ALA A 18 -15.51 -19.50 59.66
C ALA A 18 -14.30 -19.40 58.70
N ALA A 19 -14.00 -20.50 58.01
CA ALA A 19 -13.15 -20.43 56.82
C ALA A 19 -14.01 -19.79 55.73
N PHE A 20 -13.97 -18.46 55.61
CA PHE A 20 -14.50 -17.80 54.43
C PHE A 20 -13.80 -18.44 53.23
N ALA A 21 -14.57 -19.05 52.32
CA ALA A 21 -14.02 -19.51 51.07
C ALA A 21 -13.36 -18.30 50.39
N VAL A 22 -12.06 -18.36 50.13
CA VAL A 22 -11.42 -17.42 49.23
C VAL A 22 -12.00 -17.71 47.86
N VAL A 23 -12.96 -16.90 47.43
CA VAL A 23 -13.52 -16.97 46.08
C VAL A 23 -12.43 -16.50 45.13
N THR A 24 -11.69 -17.43 44.53
CA THR A 24 -10.74 -17.18 43.44
C THR A 24 -11.43 -17.32 42.08
N ASP A 25 -12.71 -17.00 41.99
CA ASP A 25 -13.48 -17.21 40.77
C ASP A 25 -13.05 -16.17 39.73
N SER A 26 -12.16 -16.59 38.83
CA SER A 26 -11.82 -15.85 37.63
C SER A 26 -12.45 -16.55 36.42
N GLY A 27 -13.37 -15.87 35.75
CA GLY A 27 -13.88 -16.29 34.44
C GLY A 27 -13.13 -15.58 33.33
N THR A 28 -12.70 -16.31 32.29
CA THR A 28 -12.12 -15.72 31.08
C THR A 28 -13.06 -15.96 29.91
N LEU A 29 -13.42 -14.89 29.19
CA LEU A 29 -14.09 -14.97 27.90
C LEU A 29 -13.10 -14.58 26.81
N ASN A 30 -12.70 -15.56 25.99
CA ASN A 30 -11.84 -15.31 24.84
C ASN A 30 -12.70 -14.85 23.66
N VAL A 31 -12.38 -13.69 23.10
CA VAL A 31 -13.02 -13.14 21.90
C VAL A 31 -11.97 -13.10 20.79
N ALA A 32 -12.34 -13.56 19.59
CA ALA A 32 -11.48 -13.53 18.42
C ALA A 32 -12.23 -12.96 17.21
N THR A 33 -11.51 -12.30 16.32
CA THR A 33 -12.03 -11.80 15.05
C THR A 33 -10.93 -11.84 13.99
N ALA A 34 -11.32 -11.83 12.72
CA ALA A 34 -10.43 -11.71 11.58
C ALA A 34 -10.79 -10.44 10.80
N VAL A 35 -9.78 -9.64 10.46
CA VAL A 35 -9.94 -8.44 9.64
C VAL A 35 -9.38 -8.71 8.27
N GLN A 36 -10.20 -8.50 7.24
CA GLN A 36 -9.76 -8.69 5.85
C GLN A 36 -8.76 -7.60 5.44
N GLY A 37 -7.79 -8.01 4.60
CA GLY A 37 -6.82 -7.10 4.02
C GLY A 37 -7.46 -6.13 3.01
N VAL A 38 -7.08 -4.87 3.08
CA VAL A 38 -7.27 -3.86 2.05
C VAL A 38 -5.89 -3.68 1.42
N ASN A 39 -5.79 -3.92 0.11
CA ASN A 39 -4.54 -3.82 -0.66
C ASN A 39 -4.89 -3.31 -2.06
N LEU A 40 -5.04 -2.00 -2.20
CA LEU A 40 -5.58 -1.37 -3.39
C LEU A 40 -4.54 -0.44 -4.02
N ILE A 41 -4.50 -0.44 -5.35
CA ILE A 41 -3.71 0.48 -6.17
C ILE A 41 -4.59 0.97 -7.32
N GLY A 42 -4.41 2.23 -7.72
CA GLY A 42 -5.07 2.79 -8.90
C GLY A 42 -4.28 3.95 -9.49
N VAL A 43 -4.47 4.18 -10.79
CA VAL A 43 -3.83 5.27 -11.53
C VAL A 43 -4.91 6.23 -12.02
N PHE A 44 -4.70 7.52 -11.81
CA PHE A 44 -5.70 8.56 -12.04
C PHE A 44 -5.07 9.80 -12.71
N ALA A 45 -5.93 10.71 -13.15
CA ALA A 45 -5.49 12.01 -13.65
C ALA A 45 -4.81 12.83 -12.55
N THR A 46 -3.82 13.63 -12.93
CA THR A 46 -3.13 14.57 -12.03
C THR A 46 -4.14 15.42 -11.25
N GLY A 47 -3.93 15.54 -9.94
CA GLY A 47 -4.81 16.31 -9.05
C GLY A 47 -6.09 15.59 -8.62
N THR A 48 -6.37 14.37 -9.11
CA THR A 48 -7.46 13.54 -8.59
C THR A 48 -7.14 13.16 -7.14
N ALA A 49 -8.14 13.26 -6.27
CA ALA A 49 -8.03 12.79 -4.89
C ALA A 49 -8.15 11.26 -4.84
N ALA A 50 -7.42 10.63 -3.92
CA ALA A 50 -7.51 9.20 -3.71
C ALA A 50 -8.92 8.78 -3.28
N PRO A 51 -9.46 7.65 -3.80
CA PRO A 51 -10.72 7.10 -3.31
C PRO A 51 -10.64 6.78 -1.81
N THR A 52 -11.73 6.97 -1.09
CA THR A 52 -11.79 6.71 0.37
C THR A 52 -12.37 5.34 0.72
N GLY A 53 -13.16 4.75 -0.18
CA GLY A 53 -13.78 3.44 -0.01
C GLY A 53 -12.81 2.27 -0.25
N ASN A 54 -13.11 1.13 0.37
CA ASN A 54 -12.30 -0.09 0.26
C ASN A 54 -12.78 -1.05 -0.85
N ALA A 55 -13.80 -0.67 -1.61
CA ALA A 55 -14.28 -1.46 -2.74
C ALA A 55 -13.32 -1.34 -3.93
N ALA A 56 -12.81 -2.48 -4.42
CA ALA A 56 -11.84 -2.50 -5.51
C ALA A 56 -12.31 -1.78 -6.79
N ALA A 57 -13.62 -1.79 -7.07
CA ALA A 57 -14.21 -1.09 -8.21
C ALA A 57 -13.96 0.43 -8.21
N ASN A 58 -13.74 1.03 -7.04
CA ASN A 58 -13.43 2.46 -6.93
C ASN A 58 -11.97 2.78 -7.29
N TRP A 59 -11.12 1.75 -7.38
CA TRP A 59 -9.69 1.84 -7.62
C TRP A 59 -9.30 1.40 -9.04
N THR A 60 -10.24 0.78 -9.76
CA THR A 60 -10.09 0.39 -11.16
C THR A 60 -10.49 1.56 -12.07
N GLY A 61 -9.59 2.52 -12.23
CA GLY A 61 -9.69 3.55 -13.27
C GLY A 61 -8.81 3.18 -14.46
N SER A 62 -9.39 3.01 -15.65
CA SER A 62 -8.60 3.05 -16.89
C SER A 62 -8.30 4.51 -17.17
N TYR A 63 -7.14 4.97 -16.73
CA TYR A 63 -6.71 6.33 -16.98
C TYR A 63 -5.74 6.36 -18.16
N THR A 64 -6.12 7.10 -19.19
CA THR A 64 -5.23 7.41 -20.31
C THR A 64 -4.51 8.71 -20.01
N ALA A 65 -3.18 8.63 -19.89
CA ALA A 65 -2.34 9.80 -19.71
C ALA A 65 -2.48 10.80 -20.87
N PRO A 66 -2.30 12.12 -20.63
CA PRO A 66 -2.23 13.09 -21.69
C PRO A 66 -1.02 12.84 -22.58
N THR A 67 -1.12 13.25 -23.85
CA THR A 67 0.03 13.28 -24.75
C THR A 67 1.06 14.28 -24.23
N VAL A 68 2.33 13.88 -24.18
CA VAL A 68 3.43 14.76 -23.79
C VAL A 68 4.23 15.19 -25.02
N ASN A 69 4.24 16.50 -25.24
CA ASN A 69 4.85 17.15 -26.39
C ASN A 69 5.97 18.11 -25.93
N SER A 70 6.84 17.65 -25.04
CA SER A 70 7.90 18.48 -24.45
C SER A 70 9.13 17.65 -24.10
N ALA A 71 10.29 18.31 -24.18
CA ALA A 71 11.54 17.81 -23.62
C ALA A 71 11.63 18.00 -22.09
N THR A 72 10.71 18.78 -21.49
CA THR A 72 10.68 19.05 -20.05
C THR A 72 9.76 18.09 -19.32
N GLU A 73 9.98 17.95 -18.02
CA GLU A 73 9.07 17.19 -17.14
C GLU A 73 7.62 17.69 -17.26
N THR A 74 6.72 16.76 -17.54
CA THR A 74 5.29 17.01 -17.69
C THR A 74 4.52 16.06 -16.78
N ALA A 75 3.61 16.58 -15.96
CA ALA A 75 2.76 15.75 -15.11
C ALA A 75 1.74 14.99 -15.96
N VAL A 76 1.70 13.67 -15.80
CA VAL A 76 0.87 12.78 -16.61
C VAL A 76 -0.14 11.99 -15.82
N GLY A 77 -0.06 11.93 -14.50
CA GLY A 77 -1.04 11.23 -13.67
C GLY A 77 -0.60 11.15 -12.22
N VAL A 78 -1.38 10.43 -11.41
CA VAL A 78 -1.09 10.14 -10.02
C VAL A 78 -1.40 8.67 -9.73
N VAL A 79 -0.52 8.02 -8.97
CA VAL A 79 -0.77 6.67 -8.43
C VAL A 79 -1.23 6.81 -7.00
N HIS A 80 -2.36 6.21 -6.68
CA HIS A 80 -2.85 6.08 -5.32
C HIS A 80 -2.76 4.65 -4.85
N THR A 81 -2.52 4.47 -3.55
CA THR A 81 -2.57 3.18 -2.87
C THR A 81 -3.37 3.29 -1.59
N ARG A 82 -3.97 2.18 -1.15
CA ARG A 82 -4.61 2.06 0.15
C ARG A 82 -4.37 0.69 0.73
N SER A 83 -3.78 0.64 1.92
CA SER A 83 -3.48 -0.61 2.59
C SER A 83 -3.74 -0.57 4.10
N ASN A 84 -4.16 -1.71 4.65
CA ASN A 84 -4.12 -2.00 6.09
C ASN A 84 -3.17 -3.16 6.43
N ASN A 85 -2.28 -3.54 5.50
CA ASN A 85 -1.33 -4.62 5.73
C ASN A 85 -0.36 -4.23 6.85
N ARG A 86 -0.40 -4.96 7.96
CA ARG A 86 0.32 -4.60 9.19
C ARG A 86 1.83 -4.51 8.98
N THR A 87 2.39 -5.34 8.10
CA THR A 87 3.82 -5.39 7.76
C THR A 87 4.22 -4.38 6.68
N GLY A 88 3.27 -3.64 6.13
CA GLY A 88 3.48 -2.66 5.07
C GLY A 88 3.39 -3.22 3.66
N TYR A 89 3.84 -2.42 2.70
CA TYR A 89 3.82 -2.75 1.27
C TYR A 89 4.81 -1.88 0.49
N SER A 90 5.12 -2.29 -0.73
CA SER A 90 5.88 -1.50 -1.70
C SER A 90 5.14 -1.37 -3.03
N VAL A 91 5.43 -0.29 -3.76
CA VAL A 91 5.05 -0.13 -5.18
C VAL A 91 6.28 0.15 -6.01
N THR A 92 6.43 -0.61 -7.10
CA THR A 92 7.46 -0.35 -8.12
C THR A 92 6.85 0.21 -9.39
N MET A 93 7.57 1.13 -10.05
CA MET A 93 7.23 1.72 -11.35
C MET A 93 8.25 1.26 -12.41
N ALA A 94 7.77 0.79 -13.55
CA ALA A 94 8.60 0.40 -14.69
C ALA A 94 8.10 1.08 -15.98
N ALA A 95 8.96 1.86 -16.62
CA ALA A 95 8.71 2.51 -17.90
C ALA A 95 8.77 1.48 -19.05
N GLY A 96 7.67 1.23 -19.77
CA GLY A 96 7.66 0.45 -21.01
C GLY A 96 8.10 1.27 -22.22
N PRO A 97 8.38 0.64 -23.38
CA PRO A 97 8.79 1.35 -24.58
C PRO A 97 7.73 2.33 -25.09
N LEU A 98 8.14 3.52 -25.53
CA LEU A 98 7.32 4.38 -26.40
C LEU A 98 7.63 4.02 -27.85
N SER A 99 6.70 3.36 -28.54
CA SER A 99 6.87 2.88 -29.91
C SER A 99 6.01 3.65 -30.91
N SER A 100 6.56 3.95 -32.08
CA SER A 100 5.82 4.60 -33.16
C SER A 100 4.81 3.65 -33.82
N THR A 101 3.71 4.21 -34.32
CA THR A 101 2.81 3.51 -35.23
C THR A 101 3.25 3.78 -36.68
N GLY A 102 3.86 2.80 -37.36
CA GLY A 102 4.37 2.95 -38.73
C GLY A 102 4.82 1.62 -39.36
N THR A 103 5.31 1.67 -40.60
CA THR A 103 5.82 0.47 -41.31
C THR A 103 7.13 -0.04 -40.74
N THR A 104 7.92 0.84 -40.12
CA THR A 104 9.11 0.49 -39.31
C THR A 104 8.91 1.08 -37.93
N THR A 105 8.94 0.22 -36.90
CA THR A 105 8.81 0.68 -35.50
C THR A 105 10.06 1.43 -35.09
N VAL A 106 9.86 2.66 -34.63
CA VAL A 106 10.88 3.51 -34.02
C VAL A 106 10.55 3.64 -32.54
N TYR A 107 11.57 3.67 -31.69
CA TYR A 107 11.39 3.86 -30.26
C TYR A 107 11.85 5.23 -29.81
N LEU A 108 11.17 5.77 -28.80
CA LEU A 108 11.50 7.04 -28.19
C LEU A 108 11.85 6.83 -26.72
N GLY A 109 13.03 7.34 -26.33
CA GLY A 109 13.54 7.24 -24.97
C GLY A 109 12.87 8.28 -24.08
N TYR A 110 12.58 7.91 -22.84
CA TYR A 110 11.97 8.82 -21.85
C TYR A 110 12.28 8.37 -20.42
N VAL A 111 12.07 9.30 -19.49
CA VAL A 111 12.24 9.07 -18.05
C VAL A 111 10.88 9.23 -17.38
N ALA A 112 10.41 8.18 -16.72
CA ALA A 112 9.28 8.25 -15.80
C ALA A 112 9.78 8.57 -14.39
N LYS A 113 9.16 9.55 -13.74
CA LYS A 113 9.55 10.07 -12.43
C LYS A 113 8.35 10.09 -11.51
N ALA A 114 8.50 9.56 -10.30
CA ALA A 114 7.46 9.57 -9.27
C ALA A 114 7.82 10.54 -8.14
N TYR A 115 6.86 11.34 -7.69
CA TYR A 115 7.05 12.39 -6.70
C TYR A 115 6.14 12.24 -5.49
N ASP A 116 6.68 12.52 -4.30
CA ASP A 116 5.95 12.74 -3.05
C ASP A 116 5.93 14.24 -2.76
N GLY A 117 4.85 14.91 -3.20
CA GLY A 117 4.83 16.37 -3.28
C GLY A 117 5.96 16.88 -4.17
N ALA A 118 6.93 17.60 -3.59
CA ALA A 118 8.10 18.12 -4.30
C ALA A 118 9.30 17.15 -4.33
N THR A 119 9.24 16.03 -3.60
CA THR A 119 10.40 15.13 -3.41
C THR A 119 10.36 13.99 -4.42
N LEU A 120 11.44 13.82 -5.19
CA LEU A 120 11.60 12.69 -6.10
C LEU A 120 11.70 11.38 -5.31
N SER A 121 10.78 10.44 -5.56
CA SER A 121 10.70 9.14 -4.89
C SER A 121 11.31 8.01 -5.71
N GLY A 122 11.35 8.13 -7.04
CA GLY A 122 11.97 7.12 -7.90
C GLY A 122 11.90 7.47 -9.38
N THR A 123 12.78 6.85 -10.15
CA THR A 123 12.95 7.09 -11.58
C THR A 123 13.07 5.77 -12.34
N SER A 124 12.32 5.61 -13.42
CA SER A 124 12.47 4.48 -14.34
C SER A 124 12.72 5.04 -15.74
N THR A 125 13.82 4.63 -16.36
CA THR A 125 14.24 5.12 -17.68
C THR A 125 14.04 4.02 -18.70
N TYR A 126 13.43 4.37 -19.83
CA TYR A 126 13.48 3.56 -21.04
C TYR A 126 14.43 4.21 -22.04
N ASP A 127 15.41 3.45 -22.49
CA ASP A 127 16.36 3.86 -23.53
C ASP A 127 15.88 3.39 -24.91
N ALA A 128 16.03 4.22 -25.93
CA ALA A 128 15.54 3.99 -27.29
C ALA A 128 16.38 2.99 -28.10
N THR A 129 17.06 2.04 -27.46
CA THR A 129 18.03 1.11 -28.09
C THR A 129 17.40 0.01 -28.96
N GLY A 130 16.16 0.19 -29.43
CA GLY A 130 15.47 -0.80 -30.27
C GLY A 130 14.91 -2.00 -29.50
N THR A 131 14.96 -1.99 -28.17
CA THR A 131 14.53 -3.10 -27.29
C THR A 131 13.08 -2.94 -26.85
N THR A 132 12.27 -3.99 -26.94
CA THR A 132 10.86 -3.96 -26.49
C THR A 132 10.66 -4.12 -24.99
N THR A 133 11.74 -4.17 -24.21
CA THR A 133 11.71 -4.44 -22.77
C THR A 133 11.41 -3.17 -21.97
N SER A 134 10.66 -3.30 -20.89
CA SER A 134 10.54 -2.22 -19.91
C SER A 134 11.91 -1.86 -19.31
N GLY A 135 12.07 -0.58 -19.00
CA GLY A 135 13.15 -0.06 -18.17
C GLY A 135 13.18 -0.69 -16.79
N THR A 136 14.31 -0.53 -16.10
CA THR A 136 14.48 -1.04 -14.74
C THR A 136 13.41 -0.48 -13.81
N ALA A 137 12.76 -1.38 -13.07
CA ALA A 137 11.73 -1.00 -12.11
C ALA A 137 12.36 -0.24 -10.94
N ALA A 138 11.76 0.89 -10.56
CA ALA A 138 12.15 1.67 -9.40
C ALA A 138 11.09 1.59 -8.31
N THR A 139 11.49 1.43 -7.06
CA THR A 139 10.55 1.51 -5.92
C THR A 139 10.13 2.97 -5.71
N ILE A 140 8.84 3.25 -5.75
CA ILE A 140 8.28 4.61 -5.62
C ILE A 140 7.47 4.82 -4.33
N ILE A 141 7.03 3.72 -3.72
CA ILE A 141 6.42 3.69 -2.39
C ILE A 141 7.05 2.53 -1.64
N SER A 142 7.50 2.77 -0.42
CA SER A 142 7.91 1.74 0.53
C SER A 142 7.36 2.13 1.89
N THR A 143 6.48 1.29 2.42
CA THR A 143 5.88 1.49 3.74
C THR A 143 6.27 0.32 4.64
N GLY A 144 6.64 0.65 5.88
CA GLY A 144 6.84 -0.32 6.94
C GLY A 144 5.55 -0.58 7.70
N ASN A 145 5.68 -0.91 8.98
CA ASN A 145 4.55 -1.32 9.80
C ASN A 145 3.39 -0.29 9.80
N LEU A 146 2.19 -0.76 9.46
CA LEU A 146 0.98 0.06 9.45
C LEU A 146 0.17 -0.17 10.73
N ASN A 147 -0.24 0.93 11.37
CA ASN A 147 -1.09 0.92 12.57
C ASN A 147 -2.58 1.10 12.26
N GLY A 148 -2.92 1.21 10.98
CA GLY A 148 -4.28 1.43 10.51
C GLY A 148 -4.31 1.53 8.99
N ILE A 149 -5.50 1.78 8.44
CA ILE A 149 -5.64 1.97 7.00
C ILE A 149 -4.94 3.26 6.57
N THR A 150 -4.01 3.11 5.63
CA THR A 150 -3.17 4.21 5.16
C THR A 150 -3.35 4.35 3.66
N THR A 151 -3.44 5.61 3.20
CA THR A 151 -3.49 5.95 1.77
C THR A 151 -2.27 6.78 1.42
N THR A 152 -1.57 6.38 0.37
CA THR A 152 -0.34 7.05 -0.10
C THR A 152 -0.47 7.35 -1.59
N SER A 153 0.07 8.50 -2.01
CA SER A 153 -0.03 9.00 -3.38
C SER A 153 1.33 9.35 -3.95
N ARG A 154 1.52 9.15 -5.26
CA ARG A 154 2.70 9.60 -5.99
C ARG A 154 2.30 10.25 -7.31
N ASP A 155 2.72 11.49 -7.51
CA ASP A 155 2.54 12.18 -8.79
C ASP A 155 3.54 11.61 -9.80
N ILE A 156 3.07 11.33 -11.01
CA ILE A 156 3.88 10.78 -12.09
C ILE A 156 4.13 11.88 -13.11
N LYS A 157 5.40 12.13 -13.38
CA LYS A 157 5.86 13.02 -14.43
C LYS A 157 6.70 12.24 -15.42
N ILE A 158 6.66 12.65 -16.68
CA ILE A 158 7.56 12.11 -17.70
C ILE A 158 8.35 13.23 -18.35
N GLU A 159 9.56 12.89 -18.78
CA GLU A 159 10.47 13.74 -19.53
C GLU A 159 10.92 12.97 -20.77
N ILE A 160 10.92 13.62 -21.93
CA ILE A 160 11.36 13.05 -23.21
C ILE A 160 12.57 13.87 -23.70
N PRO A 161 13.80 13.62 -23.22
CA PRO A 161 14.94 14.51 -23.44
C PRO A 161 15.19 14.83 -24.92
N ASN A 162 14.98 13.84 -25.80
CA ASN A 162 15.24 13.95 -27.23
C ASN A 162 14.01 14.36 -28.05
N TYR A 163 12.97 14.91 -27.42
CA TYR A 163 11.70 15.25 -28.09
C TYR A 163 11.90 16.10 -29.36
N ALA A 164 12.72 17.16 -29.28
CA ALA A 164 12.93 18.08 -30.40
C ALA A 164 13.68 17.47 -31.60
N THR A 165 14.38 16.35 -31.41
CA THR A 165 15.17 15.67 -32.45
C THR A 165 14.60 14.30 -32.81
N ALA A 166 13.48 13.90 -32.20
CA ALA A 166 12.82 12.64 -32.49
C ALA A 166 12.22 12.64 -33.89
N LEU A 167 12.13 11.47 -34.52
CA LEU A 167 11.42 11.31 -35.78
C LEU A 167 9.93 11.63 -35.59
N GLU A 168 9.35 12.34 -36.55
CA GLU A 168 7.93 12.69 -36.53
C GLU A 168 7.05 11.43 -36.48
N GLY A 169 6.03 11.45 -35.63
CA GLY A 169 5.04 10.39 -35.51
C GLY A 169 4.39 10.33 -34.14
N SER A 170 3.36 9.50 -34.03
CA SER A 170 2.71 9.19 -32.76
C SER A 170 3.43 8.02 -32.09
N TYR A 171 3.81 8.20 -30.83
CA TYR A 171 4.43 7.16 -30.00
C TYR A 171 3.50 6.80 -28.85
N THR A 172 3.32 5.51 -28.61
CA THR A 172 2.51 5.00 -27.49
C THR A 172 3.30 3.99 -26.68
N GLY A 173 2.98 3.90 -25.40
CA GLY A 173 3.64 3.00 -24.47
C GLY A 173 2.88 2.96 -23.15
N THR A 174 3.41 2.18 -22.21
CA THR A 174 2.78 1.96 -20.90
C THR A 174 3.81 2.15 -19.79
N ILE A 175 3.36 2.65 -18.65
CA ILE A 175 4.13 2.60 -17.40
C ILE A 175 3.40 1.61 -16.49
N THR A 176 4.13 0.61 -16.00
CA THR A 176 3.57 -0.45 -15.16
C THR A 176 3.85 -0.15 -13.70
N PHE A 177 2.82 -0.23 -12.86
CA PHE A 177 2.93 -0.12 -11.42
C PHE A 177 2.58 -1.46 -10.76
N ASN A 178 3.51 -2.02 -9.99
CA ASN A 178 3.28 -3.28 -9.28
C ASN A 178 3.22 -3.03 -7.79
N TYR A 179 2.12 -3.42 -7.17
CA TYR A 179 1.94 -3.41 -5.72
C TYR A 179 2.39 -4.76 -5.14
N THR A 180 3.09 -4.73 -4.01
CA THR A 180 3.50 -5.94 -3.27
C THR A 180 3.28 -5.73 -1.78
N SER A 181 2.43 -6.56 -1.18
CA SER A 181 2.29 -6.64 0.27
C SER A 181 3.53 -7.29 0.88
N ASN A 182 4.03 -6.73 1.97
CA ASN A 182 5.07 -7.38 2.76
C ASN A 182 4.45 -8.55 3.54
N ASN A 183 5.27 -9.56 3.87
CA ASN A 183 4.88 -10.69 4.73
C ASN A 183 5.61 -10.62 6.08
#